data_AF-A0A6L3ZFG0-F1
#
_entry.id   AF-A0A6L3ZFG0-F1
#
_cell.length_a   1.000
_cell.length_b   1.000
_cell.length_c   1.000
_cell.angle_alpha   90.00
_cell.angle_beta   90.00
_cell.angle_gamma   90.00
#
_symmetry.space_group_name_H-M   'P 1'
#
loop_
_entity.id
_entity.type
_entity.pdbx_description
1 polymer ?
#
loop_
_entity_poly.entity_id
_entity_poly.type
_entity_poly.pdbx_seq_one_letter_code
_entity_poly.pdbx_strand_id
1 'polypeptide(L)'
;MRKHWKKIVYSTLAFVLIGLIVVLDYADRHVIYSVNIPIEEWDMLYPDGLSIDRIQAFQNNFNNPKLSFPRVPTKEVILFPNQFVISRLNAHSFPEDKVTEIVEFFNNPDHFDWGETTWNNDEADYIFRFYDARGEVVGKIFVCDEGCGMTRAYPFSPNMKFGGFSESGKAAFQKIMEK
;
A
#
# COMPACT_ATOMS: atom_id res chain seq x y z
N MET A 1 -43.57 -3.02 -28.44
CA MET A 1 -43.30 -2.38 -27.13
C MET A 1 -42.47 -3.24 -26.15
N ARG A 2 -42.83 -4.50 -25.83
CA ARG A 2 -42.09 -5.35 -24.86
C ARG A 2 -40.57 -5.55 -25.12
N LYS A 3 -40.14 -5.58 -26.39
CA LYS A 3 -38.72 -5.82 -26.77
C LYS A 3 -37.80 -4.62 -26.45
N HIS A 4 -38.32 -3.40 -26.50
CA HIS A 4 -37.54 -2.19 -26.18
C HIS A 4 -37.43 -1.96 -24.67
N TRP A 5 -38.45 -2.31 -23.90
CA TRP A 5 -38.42 -2.23 -22.43
C TRP A 5 -37.30 -3.09 -21.83
N LYS A 6 -37.14 -4.34 -22.30
CA LYS A 6 -36.04 -5.20 -21.84
C LYS A 6 -34.68 -4.58 -22.12
N LYS A 7 -34.49 -3.97 -23.30
CA LYS A 7 -33.23 -3.28 -23.66
C LYS A 7 -32.97 -2.09 -22.73
N ILE A 8 -33.98 -1.26 -22.46
CA ILE A 8 -33.86 -0.12 -21.55
C ILE A 8 -33.45 -0.59 -20.15
N VAL A 9 -34.14 -1.61 -19.61
CA VAL A 9 -33.82 -2.17 -18.29
C VAL A 9 -32.40 -2.73 -18.23
N TYR A 10 -31.96 -3.49 -19.24
CA TYR A 10 -30.58 -4.00 -19.28
C TYR A 10 -29.54 -2.89 -19.38
N SER A 11 -29.80 -1.85 -20.18
CA SER A 11 -28.91 -0.69 -20.27
C SER A 11 -28.82 0.05 -18.94
N THR A 12 -29.93 0.31 -18.27
CA THR A 12 -29.94 0.95 -16.95
C THR A 12 -29.18 0.12 -15.91
N LEU A 13 -29.40 -1.20 -15.88
CA LEU A 13 -28.66 -2.10 -14.98
C LEU A 13 -27.15 -2.08 -15.23
N ALA A 14 -26.74 -2.05 -16.51
CA ALA A 14 -25.32 -1.96 -16.87
C ALA A 14 -24.71 -0.64 -16.38
N PHE A 15 -25.39 0.50 -16.55
CA PHE A 15 -24.90 1.79 -16.05
C PHE A 15 -24.79 1.82 -14.52
N VAL A 16 -25.76 1.26 -13.81
CA VAL A 16 -25.72 1.15 -12.33
C VAL A 16 -24.53 0.28 -11.90
N LEU A 17 -24.28 -0.84 -12.58
CA LEU A 17 -23.16 -1.72 -12.27
C LEU A 17 -21.81 -1.03 -12.52
N ILE A 18 -21.66 -0.33 -13.64
CA ILE A 18 -20.44 0.44 -13.94
C ILE A 18 -20.24 1.54 -12.88
N GLY A 19 -21.29 2.28 -12.54
CA GLY A 19 -21.24 3.29 -11.49
C GLY A 19 -20.80 2.71 -10.15
N LEU A 20 -21.32 1.53 -9.78
CA LEU A 20 -20.91 0.83 -8.57
C LEU A 20 -19.43 0.42 -8.61
N ILE A 21 -18.94 -0.12 -9.73
CA ILE A 21 -17.53 -0.49 -9.90
C ILE A 21 -16.62 0.74 -9.73
N VAL A 22 -16.98 1.86 -10.35
CA VAL A 22 -16.25 3.13 -10.25
C VAL A 22 -16.22 3.63 -8.80
N VAL A 23 -17.36 3.63 -8.11
CA VAL A 23 -17.43 4.06 -6.69
C VAL A 23 -16.61 3.12 -5.80
N LEU A 24 -16.67 1.81 -6.03
CA LEU A 24 -15.91 0.83 -5.26
C LEU A 24 -14.40 0.94 -5.50
N ASP A 25 -13.95 1.17 -6.74
CA ASP A 25 -12.54 1.36 -7.05
C ASP A 25 -12.02 2.70 -6.48
N TYR A 26 -12.80 3.76 -6.62
CA TYR A 26 -12.49 5.06 -6.01
C TYR A 26 -12.38 4.93 -4.48
N ALA A 27 -13.38 4.29 -3.85
CA ALA A 27 -13.38 4.02 -2.43
C ALA A 27 -12.14 3.20 -2.06
N ASP A 28 -11.82 2.10 -2.76
CA ASP A 28 -10.66 1.23 -2.49
C ASP A 28 -9.30 1.94 -2.60
N ARG A 29 -9.14 2.88 -3.54
CA ARG A 29 -7.94 3.73 -3.67
C ARG A 29 -7.84 4.76 -2.54
N HIS A 30 -8.99 5.21 -2.05
CA HIS A 30 -9.11 6.18 -0.97
C HIS A 30 -9.41 5.52 0.40
N VAL A 31 -9.44 4.18 0.49
CA VAL A 31 -9.79 3.39 1.69
C VAL A 31 -8.88 3.85 2.82
N ILE A 32 -9.32 4.37 3.97
CA ILE A 32 -10.40 4.13 4.96
C ILE A 32 -10.02 3.08 6.05
N TYR A 33 -9.23 2.05 5.74
CA TYR A 33 -8.74 1.11 6.77
C TYR A 33 -7.37 1.57 7.31
N SER A 34 -7.37 2.12 8.52
CA SER A 34 -6.22 2.52 9.35
C SER A 34 -5.46 3.80 8.98
N VAL A 35 -6.16 4.88 8.61
CA VAL A 35 -5.59 6.24 8.80
C VAL A 35 -5.33 6.53 10.29
N ASN A 36 -5.97 5.77 11.18
CA ASN A 36 -5.80 5.90 12.62
C ASN A 36 -4.62 5.05 13.09
N ILE A 37 -3.41 5.60 12.97
CA ILE A 37 -2.29 5.17 13.81
C ILE A 37 -2.80 5.25 15.26
N PRO A 38 -2.74 4.17 16.07
CA PRO A 38 -3.17 4.23 17.46
C PRO A 38 -2.51 5.42 18.16
N ILE A 39 -3.23 6.14 19.02
CA ILE A 39 -2.71 7.37 19.67
C ILE A 39 -1.37 7.10 20.36
N GLU A 40 -1.21 5.93 20.97
CA GLU A 40 0.06 5.50 21.58
C GLU A 40 1.21 5.38 20.57
N GLU A 41 0.95 4.86 19.36
CA GLU A 41 1.94 4.81 18.27
C GLU A 41 2.20 6.21 17.69
N TRP A 42 1.17 7.06 17.64
CA TRP A 42 1.28 8.43 17.17
C TRP A 42 2.19 9.24 18.09
N ASP A 43 1.90 9.28 19.39
CA ASP A 43 2.69 10.01 20.38
C ASP A 43 4.13 9.50 20.45
N MET A 44 4.34 8.21 20.19
CA MET A 44 5.66 7.58 20.14
C MET A 44 6.48 8.01 18.92
N LEU A 45 5.86 8.08 17.74
CA LEU A 45 6.56 8.34 16.47
C LEU A 45 6.56 9.81 16.06
N TYR A 46 5.59 10.59 16.56
CA TYR A 46 5.36 11.99 16.21
C TYR A 46 5.30 12.86 17.47
N PRO A 47 6.40 12.96 18.25
CA PRO A 47 6.45 13.85 19.41
C PRO A 47 6.25 15.31 18.98
N ASP A 48 5.61 16.11 19.84
CA ASP A 48 5.45 17.55 19.65
C ASP A 48 6.83 18.24 19.63
N GLY A 49 7.40 18.48 18.45
CA GLY A 49 8.79 18.93 18.33
C GLY A 49 9.31 19.12 16.90
N LEU A 50 10.63 19.28 16.77
CA LEU A 50 11.31 19.50 15.49
C LEU A 50 11.45 18.18 14.70
N SER A 51 11.76 18.28 13.40
CA SER A 51 11.98 17.10 12.54
C SER A 51 13.07 16.14 13.06
N ILE A 52 14.06 16.66 13.78
CA ILE A 52 15.14 15.87 14.40
C ILE A 52 14.57 14.93 15.48
N ASP A 53 13.62 15.40 16.29
CA ASP A 53 13.00 14.60 17.34
C ASP A 53 12.21 13.43 16.74
N ARG A 54 11.59 13.66 15.57
CA ARG A 54 10.91 12.61 14.80
C ARG A 54 11.87 11.57 14.24
N ILE A 55 12.97 12.00 13.63
CA ILE A 55 14.00 11.07 13.10
C ILE A 55 14.54 10.18 14.23
N GLN A 56 14.84 10.78 15.39
CA GLN A 56 15.32 10.03 16.55
C GLN A 56 14.25 9.06 17.07
N ALA A 57 12.99 9.49 17.15
CA ALA A 57 11.87 8.65 17.58
C ALA A 57 11.70 7.41 16.67
N PHE A 58 11.81 7.60 15.36
CA PHE A 58 11.80 6.51 14.39
C PHE A 58 12.99 5.57 14.57
N GLN A 59 14.21 6.11 14.65
CA GLN A 59 15.43 5.32 14.84
C GLN A 59 15.40 4.49 16.13
N ASN A 60 14.89 5.05 17.22
CA ASN A 60 14.70 4.34 18.49
C ASN A 60 13.70 3.18 18.40
N ASN A 61 12.85 3.18 17.36
CA ASN A 61 11.82 2.19 17.12
C ASN A 61 12.07 1.33 15.87
N PHE A 62 13.23 1.44 15.23
CA PHE A 62 13.61 0.52 14.17
C PHE A 62 13.61 -0.91 14.68
N ASN A 63 13.08 -1.82 13.86
CA ASN A 63 12.94 -3.24 14.18
C ASN A 63 12.09 -3.53 15.43
N ASN A 64 11.30 -2.57 15.92
CA ASN A 64 10.35 -2.82 17.00
C ASN A 64 9.26 -3.81 16.51
N PRO A 65 9.14 -5.02 17.09
CA PRO A 65 8.18 -6.03 16.62
C PRO A 65 6.72 -5.59 16.71
N LYS A 66 6.39 -4.66 17.62
CA LYS A 66 5.03 -4.09 17.70
C LYS A 66 4.71 -3.18 16.52
N LEU A 67 5.74 -2.60 15.91
CA LEU A 67 5.63 -1.64 14.81
C LEU A 67 6.07 -2.24 13.46
N SER A 68 6.25 -3.56 13.38
CA SER A 68 6.54 -4.23 12.11
C SER A 68 5.36 -4.18 11.15
N PHE A 69 5.65 -4.15 9.86
CA PHE A 69 4.67 -4.18 8.81
C PHE A 69 4.58 -5.55 8.11
N PRO A 70 3.38 -6.06 7.78
CA PRO A 70 2.11 -5.71 8.40
C PRO A 70 2.11 -6.08 9.88
N ARG A 71 1.15 -5.54 10.65
CA ARG A 71 0.99 -5.86 12.09
C ARG A 71 0.52 -7.30 12.33
N VAL A 72 0.04 -7.97 11.28
CA VAL A 72 -0.50 -9.33 11.28
C VAL A 72 0.31 -10.18 10.28
N PRO A 73 0.56 -11.47 10.56
CA PRO A 73 1.26 -12.35 9.63
C PRO A 73 0.61 -12.37 8.24
N THR A 74 1.44 -12.20 7.21
CA THR A 74 1.01 -12.20 5.81
C THR A 74 1.11 -13.61 5.23
N LYS A 75 0.07 -14.05 4.53
CA LYS A 75 0.04 -15.31 3.79
C LYS A 75 0.16 -15.11 2.28
N GLU A 76 -0.32 -14.00 1.76
CA GLU A 76 -0.32 -13.69 0.33
C GLU A 76 0.00 -12.21 0.10
N VAL A 77 0.74 -11.94 -0.97
CA VAL A 77 1.00 -10.58 -1.46
C VAL A 77 0.59 -10.52 -2.92
N ILE A 78 -0.26 -9.53 -3.23
CA ILE A 78 -0.71 -9.27 -4.59
C ILE A 78 -0.28 -7.86 -4.99
N LEU A 79 0.42 -7.78 -6.12
CA LEU A 79 0.77 -6.55 -6.79
C LEU A 79 -0.35 -6.15 -7.76
N PHE A 80 -0.81 -4.93 -7.63
CA PHE A 80 -1.79 -4.34 -8.54
C PHE A 80 -1.16 -3.16 -9.27
N PRO A 81 -1.26 -3.04 -10.60
CA PRO A 81 -0.95 -1.78 -11.27
C PRO A 81 -1.98 -0.73 -10.84
N ASN A 82 -1.54 0.49 -10.60
CA ASN A 82 -2.37 1.56 -10.05
C ASN A 82 -3.31 2.20 -11.10
N GLN A 83 -3.98 1.39 -11.91
CA GLN A 83 -4.82 1.86 -13.02
C GLN A 83 -6.31 1.88 -12.65
N PHE A 84 -6.94 3.05 -12.71
CA PHE A 84 -8.34 3.23 -12.32
C PHE A 84 -9.26 2.21 -13.01
N VAL A 85 -10.14 1.57 -12.22
CA VAL A 85 -11.11 0.52 -12.63
C VAL A 85 -10.51 -0.81 -13.09
N ILE A 86 -9.36 -0.81 -13.78
CA ILE A 86 -8.80 -2.00 -14.45
C ILE A 86 -7.66 -2.67 -13.68
N SER A 87 -7.21 -2.07 -12.58
CA SER A 87 -6.12 -2.55 -11.71
C SER A 87 -6.18 -4.06 -11.42
N ARG A 88 -7.38 -4.58 -11.13
CA ARG A 88 -7.61 -6.00 -10.78
C ARG A 88 -7.43 -6.97 -11.95
N LEU A 89 -7.55 -6.51 -13.19
CA LEU A 89 -7.39 -7.37 -14.38
C LEU A 89 -5.93 -7.77 -14.61
N ASN A 90 -5.00 -6.95 -14.11
CA ASN A 90 -3.56 -7.10 -14.30
C ASN A 90 -2.84 -7.37 -12.97
N ALA A 91 -3.57 -7.89 -11.98
CA ALA A 91 -2.99 -8.24 -10.69
C ALA A 91 -2.04 -9.43 -10.81
N HIS A 92 -0.98 -9.42 -10.01
CA HIS A 92 0.02 -10.46 -9.94
C HIS A 92 0.19 -10.92 -8.49
N SER A 93 -0.08 -12.20 -8.22
CA SER A 93 0.21 -12.80 -6.93
C SER A 93 1.64 -13.32 -6.92
N PHE A 94 2.37 -13.06 -5.84
CA PHE A 94 3.70 -13.61 -5.63
C PHE A 94 3.65 -15.03 -5.06
N PRO A 95 4.66 -15.87 -5.34
CA PRO A 95 4.82 -17.16 -4.67
C PRO A 95 5.21 -16.99 -3.19
N GLU A 96 5.04 -18.05 -2.39
CA GLU A 96 5.17 -18.00 -0.93
C GLU A 96 6.58 -17.63 -0.44
N ASP A 97 7.62 -18.06 -1.15
CA ASP A 97 9.01 -17.67 -0.87
C ASP A 97 9.22 -16.17 -1.07
N LYS A 98 8.62 -15.59 -2.11
CA LYS A 98 8.67 -14.15 -2.39
C LYS A 98 7.85 -13.31 -1.41
N VAL A 99 6.76 -13.84 -0.86
CA VAL A 99 5.99 -13.15 0.18
C VAL A 99 6.88 -12.76 1.36
N THR A 100 7.74 -13.68 1.81
CA THR A 100 8.65 -13.42 2.93
C THR A 100 9.67 -12.35 2.57
N GLU A 101 10.31 -12.46 1.40
CA GLU A 101 11.27 -11.47 0.90
C GLU A 101 10.67 -10.06 0.83
N ILE A 102 9.43 -9.93 0.34
CA ILE A 102 8.74 -8.64 0.23
C ILE A 102 8.43 -8.06 1.62
N VAL A 103 7.96 -8.89 2.56
CA VAL A 103 7.69 -8.43 3.93
C VAL A 103 9.00 -7.99 4.61
N GLU A 104 10.08 -8.73 4.44
CA GLU A 104 11.41 -8.34 4.95
C GLU A 104 11.89 -7.04 4.33
N PHE A 105 11.68 -6.84 3.03
CA PHE A 105 12.03 -5.60 2.34
C PHE A 105 11.41 -4.38 3.02
N PHE A 106 10.11 -4.43 3.32
CA PHE A 106 9.37 -3.33 3.94
C PHE A 106 9.65 -3.14 5.44
N ASN A 107 10.37 -4.07 6.08
CA ASN A 107 10.82 -3.94 7.47
C ASN A 107 12.31 -3.66 7.62
N ASN A 108 13.06 -3.53 6.53
CA ASN A 108 14.46 -3.19 6.60
C ASN A 108 14.67 -1.67 6.47
N PRO A 109 15.07 -0.96 7.55
CA PRO A 109 15.29 0.48 7.49
C PRO A 109 16.39 0.91 6.52
N ASP A 110 17.30 0.01 6.13
CA ASP A 110 18.37 0.32 5.18
C ASP A 110 17.86 0.44 3.74
N HIS A 111 16.65 -0.07 3.44
CA HIS A 111 16.00 0.10 2.13
C HIS A 111 15.31 1.45 1.94
N PHE A 112 15.14 2.21 3.03
CA PHE A 112 14.46 3.48 3.01
C PHE A 112 15.42 4.63 3.32
N ASP A 113 15.06 5.82 2.89
CA ASP A 113 15.73 7.08 3.20
C ASP A 113 14.72 8.07 3.81
N TRP A 114 15.23 9.18 4.33
CA TRP A 114 14.44 10.27 4.89
C TRP A 114 13.90 11.24 3.83
N GLY A 115 14.08 10.92 2.54
CA GLY A 115 13.39 11.63 1.47
C GLY A 115 11.88 11.45 1.60
N GLU A 116 11.15 12.55 1.75
CA GLU A 116 9.69 12.53 1.72
C GLU A 116 9.17 12.30 0.31
N THR A 117 8.13 11.50 0.21
CA THR A 117 7.42 11.23 -1.04
C THR A 117 6.18 12.12 -1.07
N THR A 118 6.26 13.31 -1.65
CA THR A 118 5.15 14.30 -1.65
C THR A 118 4.03 13.96 -2.64
N TRP A 119 3.87 12.69 -2.98
CA TRP A 119 3.11 12.25 -4.14
C TRP A 119 1.77 11.67 -3.72
N ASN A 120 0.72 12.00 -4.49
CA ASN A 120 -0.61 11.48 -4.22
C ASN A 120 -0.65 9.96 -4.50
N ASN A 121 -1.61 9.25 -3.91
CA ASN A 121 -1.79 7.82 -4.15
C ASN A 121 -1.95 7.48 -5.64
N ASP A 122 -2.56 8.39 -6.41
CA ASP A 122 -2.79 8.22 -7.84
C ASP A 122 -1.50 8.33 -8.68
N GLU A 123 -0.40 8.78 -8.08
CA GLU A 123 0.90 8.93 -8.72
C GLU A 123 1.83 7.71 -8.49
N ALA A 124 1.42 6.78 -7.62
CA ALA A 124 2.10 5.50 -7.51
C ALA A 124 1.88 4.66 -8.78
N ASP A 125 2.86 3.87 -9.20
CA ASP A 125 2.70 2.94 -10.32
C ASP A 125 1.99 1.65 -9.88
N TYR A 126 2.19 1.26 -8.62
CA TYR A 126 1.76 -0.01 -8.09
C TYR A 126 1.16 0.10 -6.69
N ILE A 127 0.30 -0.87 -6.37
CA ILE A 127 -0.25 -1.09 -5.04
C ILE A 127 0.08 -2.53 -4.64
N PHE A 128 0.91 -2.69 -3.62
CA PHE A 128 1.05 -3.96 -2.92
C PHE A 128 -0.10 -4.10 -1.92
N ARG A 129 -0.76 -5.26 -1.92
CA ARG A 129 -1.71 -5.65 -0.87
C ARG A 129 -1.25 -6.95 -0.22
N PHE A 130 -1.29 -6.95 1.10
CA PHE A 130 -0.86 -8.03 1.96
C PHE A 130 -2.10 -8.62 2.61
N TYR A 131 -2.26 -9.94 2.51
CA TYR A 131 -3.43 -10.65 3.01
C TYR A 131 -3.05 -11.63 4.10
N ASP A 132 -3.89 -11.76 5.11
CA ASP A 132 -3.75 -12.80 6.13
C ASP A 132 -4.27 -14.17 5.64
N ALA A 133 -4.17 -15.19 6.50
CA ALA A 133 -4.65 -16.55 6.19
C ALA A 133 -6.19 -16.65 5.99
N ARG A 134 -6.96 -15.61 6.33
CA ARG A 134 -8.41 -15.54 6.09
C ARG A 134 -8.75 -14.82 4.78
N GLY A 135 -7.75 -14.27 4.09
CA GLY A 135 -7.94 -13.46 2.88
C GLY A 135 -8.30 -12.00 3.18
N GLU A 136 -8.09 -11.53 4.41
CA GLU A 136 -8.35 -10.13 4.79
C GLU A 136 -7.11 -9.27 4.52
N VAL A 137 -7.31 -8.05 4.01
CA VAL A 137 -6.20 -7.11 3.76
C VAL A 137 -5.65 -6.61 5.09
N VAL A 138 -4.38 -6.94 5.37
CA VAL A 138 -3.67 -6.52 6.58
C VAL A 138 -2.59 -5.49 6.32
N GLY A 139 -2.26 -5.26 5.04
CA GLY A 139 -1.30 -4.25 4.62
C GLY A 139 -1.60 -3.71 3.23
N LYS A 140 -1.36 -2.43 3.00
CA LYS A 140 -1.43 -1.79 1.68
C LYS A 140 -0.28 -0.79 1.53
N ILE A 141 0.47 -0.89 0.45
CA ILE A 141 1.57 0.03 0.13
C ILE A 141 1.44 0.51 -1.31
N PHE A 142 1.46 1.83 -1.49
CA PHE A 142 1.52 2.50 -2.78
C PHE A 142 2.99 2.83 -3.07
N VAL A 143 3.48 2.39 -4.22
CA VAL A 143 4.87 2.59 -4.64
C VAL A 143 4.96 2.96 -6.11
N CYS A 144 5.94 3.77 -6.49
CA CYS A 144 6.34 3.93 -7.89
C CYS A 144 7.74 3.34 -8.13
N ASP A 145 8.00 2.93 -9.36
CA ASP A 145 9.29 2.42 -9.79
C ASP A 145 10.31 3.57 -9.94
N GLU A 146 9.87 4.69 -10.51
CA GLU A 146 10.73 5.83 -10.81
C GLU A 146 10.63 6.94 -9.76
N GLY A 147 11.61 6.97 -8.86
CA GLY A 147 12.03 8.20 -8.16
C GLY A 147 11.25 8.58 -6.90
N CYS A 148 10.01 8.13 -6.73
CA CYS A 148 9.23 8.45 -5.52
C CYS A 148 9.41 7.43 -4.40
N GLY A 149 9.58 6.13 -4.66
CA GLY A 149 9.55 5.12 -3.61
C GLY A 149 8.13 4.87 -3.10
N MET A 150 7.94 4.81 -1.78
CA MET A 150 6.64 4.57 -1.15
C MET A 150 5.87 5.87 -0.95
N THR A 151 4.76 6.06 -1.65
CA THR A 151 3.90 7.25 -1.50
C THR A 151 2.95 7.16 -0.31
N ARG A 152 2.57 5.94 0.08
CA ARG A 152 1.69 5.70 1.23
C ARG A 152 1.73 4.25 1.71
N ALA A 153 1.64 4.02 3.01
CA ALA A 153 1.54 2.68 3.59
C ALA A 153 0.58 2.61 4.79
N TYR A 154 -0.06 1.44 4.94
CA TYR A 154 -1.02 1.14 5.99
C TYR A 154 -0.95 -0.33 6.41
N PRO A 155 -0.67 -0.65 7.69
CA PRO A 155 -0.21 0.25 8.74
C PRO A 155 1.18 0.83 8.42
N PHE A 156 1.52 1.96 9.01
CA PHE A 156 2.84 2.56 8.80
C PHE A 156 3.89 1.94 9.75
N SER A 157 5.13 1.80 9.31
CA SER A 157 6.25 1.29 10.11
C SER A 157 7.39 2.31 10.16
N PRO A 158 8.03 2.53 11.32
CA PRO A 158 9.20 3.41 11.41
C PRO A 158 10.35 2.91 10.51
N ASN A 159 10.43 1.61 10.23
CA ASN A 159 11.42 1.06 9.30
C ASN A 159 11.30 1.66 7.89
N MET A 160 10.12 2.14 7.50
CA MET A 160 9.90 2.74 6.18
C MET A 160 10.35 4.22 6.10
N LYS A 161 10.87 4.79 7.20
CA LYS A 161 11.29 6.21 7.30
C LYS A 161 10.25 7.14 6.68
N PHE A 162 10.59 8.03 5.76
CA PHE A 162 9.62 8.92 5.11
C PHE A 162 9.19 8.43 3.72
N GLY A 163 9.45 7.16 3.42
CA GLY A 163 8.97 6.47 2.22
C GLY A 163 9.91 6.51 1.02
N GLY A 164 10.87 7.43 0.96
CA GLY A 164 11.88 7.43 -0.09
C GLY A 164 12.72 6.15 -0.04
N PHE A 165 13.04 5.55 -1.20
CA PHE A 165 13.96 4.42 -1.25
C PHE A 165 15.42 4.90 -1.20
N SER A 166 16.24 4.22 -0.40
CA SER A 166 17.70 4.35 -0.46
C SER A 166 18.23 3.74 -1.77
N GLU A 167 19.52 3.91 -2.07
CA GLU A 167 20.13 3.26 -3.25
C GLU A 167 20.03 1.73 -3.20
N SER A 168 20.30 1.14 -2.03
CA SER A 168 20.14 -0.31 -1.81
C SER A 168 18.68 -0.74 -1.89
N GLY A 169 17.76 0.09 -1.38
CA GLY A 169 16.32 -0.12 -1.48
C GLY A 169 15.82 -0.15 -2.92
N LYS A 170 16.27 0.79 -3.77
CA LYS A 170 15.94 0.79 -5.20
C LYS A 170 16.40 -0.48 -5.90
N ALA A 171 17.64 -0.91 -5.65
CA ALA A 171 18.18 -2.14 -6.23
C ALA A 171 17.45 -3.39 -5.74
N ALA A 172 17.06 -3.45 -4.46
CA ALA A 172 16.27 -4.56 -3.93
C ALA A 172 14.83 -4.56 -4.46
N PHE A 173 14.21 -3.39 -4.59
CA PHE A 173 12.87 -3.25 -5.14
C PHE A 173 12.81 -3.71 -6.60
N GLN A 174 13.79 -3.34 -7.44
CA GLN A 174 13.87 -3.80 -8.82
C GLN A 174 13.87 -5.34 -8.93
N LYS A 175 14.60 -6.03 -8.05
CA LYS A 175 14.60 -7.51 -7.99
C LYS A 175 13.24 -8.10 -7.62
N ILE A 176 12.48 -7.43 -6.74
CA ILE A 176 11.10 -7.83 -6.43
C ILE A 176 10.21 -7.66 -7.67
N MET A 177 10.44 -6.60 -8.43
CA MET A 177 9.64 -6.27 -9.61
C MET A 177 10.00 -7.08 -10.87
N GLU A 178 11.11 -7.79 -10.88
CA GLU A 178 11.58 -8.63 -12.00
C GLU A 178 10.76 -9.93 -12.23
N LYS A 179 9.69 -10.17 -11.47
CA LYS A 179 8.65 -11.22 -11.62
C LYS A 179 9.14 -12.63 -11.97
#